data_AF-A0A0B7F8A3-F1
#
_entry.id   AF-A0A0B7F8A3-F1
#
_cell.length_a   1.000
_cell.length_b   1.000
_cell.length_c   1.000
_cell.angle_alpha   90.00
_cell.angle_beta   90.00
_cell.angle_gamma   90.00
#
_symmetry.space_group_name_H-M   'P 1'
#
loop_
_entity.id
_entity.type
_entity.pdbx_description
1 polymer ?
#
loop_
_entity_poly.entity_id
_entity_poly.type
_entity_poly.pdbx_seq_one_letter_code
_entity_poly.pdbx_strand_id
1 'polypeptide(L)'
;MNGLHSNLEPQEPKALEKFPFLTGVLLDPVTGPFAMSRPVAVLRQTDTNKFTEINESVTEDIYSHNELDARYAQAGWPSPSGLPNKPGDVSILGDQPVIGSEIWASRRFMVQRVSVNLAPEDLRPVEPFVEAIEEALGQESRVSQIKAFKKVFATWGEVIPMNMVAGAFLATTGTLENGATLPDSAPPSNTPIGDRPYNLSDIVDRHLGTPRTFVRRLESRVQGGFSETLLNEGYEGWLKSVTENPTSWRVVKVNRVIPITDILSDKLRNMVERVFGDSLIYRSPSVGAPHGRGFECDTSSLRAIQVITVWYSDSRVRDISIKFVGGAVSGPYAFALSNPQSQSDEFILASGEYITDMFVWHHVDGWIAGLQFFKSSLECSPIYGIRDRELISTHAPVLLSGNGNALLGLSGTFYPDCICQIKAVWRGDVTINRYRHTLTSFTGALHGFVFNDLQHLADPATSRIVEITARAEGSLANLRTTYVSVSGGALVRSETPARGTDLGPLRSMVLEDDEYIIQVRGSHNHTWMHQIQFITNKKEYPPFGSDKGDVTFEFKAPKTIDGKDMVLHYMAGKVGGCVHSILFVWAEKPLQATDA
;
A
#
# COMPACT_ATOMS: atom_id res chain seq x y z
N MET A 1 66.97 49.97 -15.81
CA MET A 1 66.39 49.17 -14.71
C MET A 1 65.09 49.82 -14.30
N ASN A 2 63.99 49.09 -14.45
CA ASN A 2 62.88 48.98 -13.49
C ASN A 2 61.74 48.27 -14.22
N GLY A 3 61.45 47.06 -13.75
CA GLY A 3 60.41 46.20 -14.29
C GLY A 3 59.03 46.70 -13.90
N LEU A 4 58.09 46.55 -14.82
CA LEU A 4 56.66 46.57 -14.52
C LEU A 4 56.23 45.12 -14.25
N HIS A 5 55.89 44.85 -12.99
CA HIS A 5 55.09 43.69 -12.61
C HIS A 5 53.64 43.95 -13.03
N SER A 6 53.13 43.13 -13.95
CA SER A 6 51.70 43.00 -14.21
C SER A 6 51.05 42.18 -13.11
N ASN A 7 50.23 42.82 -12.27
CA ASN A 7 49.30 42.14 -11.37
C ASN A 7 48.21 41.44 -12.20
N LEU A 8 48.24 40.12 -12.24
CA LEU A 8 47.09 39.29 -12.61
C LEU A 8 46.25 39.10 -11.35
N GLU A 9 45.08 39.75 -11.31
CA GLU A 9 44.04 39.41 -10.34
C GLU A 9 43.57 37.96 -10.56
N PRO A 10 43.35 37.17 -9.49
CA PRO A 10 42.76 35.84 -9.63
C PRO A 10 41.29 35.98 -10.03
N GLN A 11 40.93 35.44 -11.20
CA GLN A 11 39.53 35.33 -11.61
C GLN A 11 38.78 34.44 -10.60
N GLU A 12 37.75 34.98 -9.97
CA GLU A 12 36.77 34.23 -9.17
C GLU A 12 36.13 33.08 -9.98
N PRO A 13 35.86 31.91 -9.38
CA PRO A 13 35.29 30.78 -10.08
C PRO A 13 33.77 30.95 -10.28
N LYS A 14 33.35 31.81 -11.22
CA LYS A 14 31.95 31.98 -11.69
C LYS A 14 31.31 30.69 -12.25
N ALA A 15 32.07 29.61 -12.41
CA ALA A 15 31.60 28.34 -12.95
C ALA A 15 30.82 27.48 -11.94
N LEU A 16 31.08 27.62 -10.63
CA LEU A 16 30.42 26.83 -9.58
C LEU A 16 28.97 27.27 -9.30
N GLU A 17 28.62 28.53 -9.56
CA GLU A 17 27.24 29.03 -9.38
C GLU A 17 26.22 28.44 -10.37
N LYS A 18 26.69 27.84 -11.48
CA LYS A 18 25.83 27.23 -12.51
C LYS A 18 25.69 25.72 -12.38
N PHE A 19 26.18 25.15 -11.30
CA PHE A 19 26.25 23.70 -11.13
C PHE A 19 24.93 23.15 -10.56
N PRO A 20 24.24 22.21 -11.25
CA PRO A 20 22.91 21.75 -10.86
C PRO A 20 22.97 20.69 -9.75
N PHE A 21 23.46 21.06 -8.56
CA PHE A 21 23.53 20.13 -7.42
C PHE A 21 22.46 20.37 -6.35
N LEU A 22 21.65 21.43 -6.50
CA LEU A 22 20.53 21.75 -5.59
C LEU A 22 19.18 21.27 -6.13
N THR A 23 19.19 20.41 -7.14
CA THR A 23 18.01 19.72 -7.66
C THR A 23 17.71 18.51 -6.80
N GLY A 24 16.44 18.31 -6.46
CA GLY A 24 16.05 17.07 -5.81
C GLY A 24 16.18 15.89 -6.76
N VAL A 25 16.26 14.70 -6.17
CA VAL A 25 16.45 13.43 -6.87
C VAL A 25 15.30 12.50 -6.51
N LEU A 26 14.67 11.93 -7.52
CA LEU A 26 13.67 10.89 -7.38
C LEU A 26 14.37 9.53 -7.37
N LEU A 27 14.02 8.68 -6.39
CA LEU A 27 14.60 7.35 -6.25
C LEU A 27 13.67 6.32 -6.91
N ASP A 28 13.89 6.03 -8.19
CA ASP A 28 13.08 5.06 -8.94
C ASP A 28 13.56 3.61 -8.65
N PRO A 29 12.69 2.70 -8.20
CA PRO A 29 13.05 1.30 -7.93
C PRO A 29 13.36 0.48 -9.20
N VAL A 30 13.06 0.99 -10.39
CA VAL A 30 13.30 0.33 -11.67
C VAL A 30 14.54 0.91 -12.37
N THR A 31 14.64 2.24 -12.45
CA THR A 31 15.71 2.90 -13.22
C THR A 31 16.86 3.43 -12.38
N GLY A 32 16.71 3.47 -11.05
CA GLY A 32 17.68 4.08 -10.14
C GLY A 32 17.48 5.60 -9.94
N PRO A 33 18.43 6.29 -9.30
CA PRO A 33 18.30 7.69 -8.93
C PRO A 33 18.26 8.62 -10.17
N PHE A 34 17.25 9.49 -10.21
CA PHE A 34 17.00 10.41 -11.32
C PHE A 34 16.91 11.86 -10.82
N ALA A 35 17.76 12.75 -11.35
CA ALA A 35 17.77 14.16 -10.97
C ALA A 35 16.60 14.92 -11.62
N MET A 36 15.89 15.70 -10.82
CA MET A 36 14.77 16.51 -11.30
C MET A 36 15.24 17.76 -12.05
N SER A 37 14.39 18.29 -12.91
CA SER A 37 14.70 19.45 -13.75
C SER A 37 14.67 20.79 -13.00
N ARG A 38 14.19 20.81 -11.75
CA ARG A 38 14.00 22.04 -10.95
C ARG A 38 14.87 22.01 -9.69
N PRO A 39 15.52 23.14 -9.33
CA PRO A 39 16.22 23.25 -8.04
C PRO A 39 15.21 23.28 -6.91
N VAL A 40 15.41 22.45 -5.88
CA VAL A 40 14.54 22.39 -4.69
C VAL A 40 15.07 23.30 -3.56
N ALA A 41 16.34 23.67 -3.62
CA ALA A 41 16.99 24.52 -2.62
C ALA A 41 17.91 25.58 -3.25
N VAL A 42 18.27 26.58 -2.43
CA VAL A 42 19.31 27.59 -2.68
C VAL A 42 20.26 27.64 -1.48
N LEU A 43 21.51 28.02 -1.70
CA LEU A 43 22.48 28.21 -0.61
C LEU A 43 22.14 29.48 0.19
N ARG A 44 22.23 29.42 1.53
CA ARG A 44 21.99 30.57 2.41
C ARG A 44 23.11 31.60 2.35
N GLN A 45 24.35 31.16 2.20
CA GLN A 45 25.54 31.98 2.02
C GLN A 45 26.48 31.28 1.02
N THR A 46 27.10 32.03 0.12
CA THR A 46 28.15 31.54 -0.78
C THR A 46 29.48 31.45 -0.03
N ASP A 47 29.54 30.59 1.00
CA ASP A 47 30.81 30.26 1.63
C ASP A 47 31.59 29.30 0.71
N THR A 48 32.69 29.81 0.15
CA THR A 48 33.57 29.05 -0.76
C THR A 48 34.26 27.87 -0.08
N ASN A 49 34.29 27.83 1.26
CA ASN A 49 34.86 26.73 2.05
C ASN A 49 34.08 25.40 1.95
N LYS A 50 32.92 25.38 1.30
CA LYS A 50 32.11 24.16 1.08
C LYS A 50 32.55 23.37 -0.15
N PHE A 51 33.41 23.95 -0.97
CA PHE A 51 33.93 23.38 -2.20
C PHE A 51 35.44 23.17 -2.08
N THR A 52 35.87 21.94 -2.26
CA THR A 52 37.29 21.58 -2.26
C THR A 52 37.66 21.13 -3.65
N GLU A 53 38.58 21.84 -4.30
CA GLU A 53 39.13 21.38 -5.56
C GLU A 53 39.98 20.12 -5.33
N ILE A 54 39.74 19.11 -6.14
CA ILE A 54 40.43 17.82 -6.13
C ILE A 54 40.92 17.60 -7.55
N ASN A 55 42.11 17.07 -7.76
CA ASN A 55 42.61 16.78 -9.11
C ASN A 55 43.17 15.36 -9.15
N GLU A 56 42.29 14.39 -8.91
CA GLU A 56 42.63 12.98 -8.77
C GLU A 56 41.84 12.12 -9.76
N SER A 57 42.46 11.03 -10.22
CA SER A 57 41.78 10.00 -11.01
C SER A 57 41.76 8.71 -10.21
N VAL A 58 40.56 8.16 -10.00
CA VAL A 58 40.33 7.03 -9.10
C VAL A 58 39.53 5.96 -9.84
N THR A 59 40.00 4.71 -9.76
CA THR A 59 39.21 3.53 -10.13
C THR A 59 38.60 2.94 -8.88
N GLU A 60 37.29 2.70 -8.90
CA GLU A 60 36.58 2.00 -7.83
C GLU A 60 35.86 0.77 -8.36
N ASP A 61 35.90 -0.29 -7.54
CA ASP A 61 35.22 -1.56 -7.77
C ASP A 61 34.17 -1.76 -6.68
N ILE A 62 32.92 -1.92 -7.07
CA ILE A 62 31.78 -2.05 -6.17
C ILE A 62 31.09 -3.38 -6.46
N TYR A 63 30.96 -4.22 -5.43
CA TYR A 63 30.23 -5.48 -5.49
C TYR A 63 28.83 -5.28 -4.90
N SER A 64 27.80 -5.63 -5.66
CA SER A 64 26.39 -5.39 -5.34
C SER A 64 25.66 -6.70 -5.10
N HIS A 65 24.65 -6.67 -4.23
CA HIS A 65 23.89 -7.90 -3.88
C HIS A 65 22.83 -8.26 -4.93
N ASN A 66 22.32 -7.27 -5.67
CA ASN A 66 21.29 -7.42 -6.68
C ASN A 66 21.46 -6.37 -7.79
N GLU A 67 20.64 -6.47 -8.83
CA GLU A 67 20.66 -5.54 -9.96
C GLU A 67 20.36 -4.09 -9.56
N LEU A 68 19.45 -3.86 -8.61
CA LEU A 68 19.08 -2.52 -8.15
C LEU A 68 20.27 -1.83 -7.47
N ASP A 69 20.93 -2.52 -6.54
CA ASP A 69 22.16 -2.06 -5.89
C ASP A 69 23.24 -1.75 -6.94
N ALA A 70 23.33 -2.58 -7.99
CA ALA A 70 24.29 -2.39 -9.08
C ALA A 70 23.98 -1.13 -9.92
N ARG A 71 22.70 -0.81 -10.15
CA ARG A 71 22.26 0.43 -10.83
C ARG A 71 22.62 1.68 -10.02
N TYR A 72 22.45 1.62 -8.69
CA TYR A 72 22.86 2.71 -7.79
C TYR A 72 24.38 2.87 -7.78
N ALA A 73 25.12 1.77 -7.65
CA ALA A 73 26.58 1.76 -7.71
C ALA A 73 27.11 2.36 -9.02
N GLN A 74 26.54 1.97 -10.17
CA GLN A 74 26.91 2.50 -11.50
C GLN A 74 26.70 4.02 -11.59
N ALA A 75 25.63 4.53 -10.99
CA ALA A 75 25.31 5.96 -10.95
C ALA A 75 26.14 6.74 -9.91
N GLY A 76 26.90 6.04 -9.06
CA GLY A 76 27.69 6.62 -7.98
C GLY A 76 26.90 7.02 -6.76
N TRP A 77 25.83 6.28 -6.48
CA TRP A 77 25.01 6.46 -5.30
C TRP A 77 25.24 5.34 -4.28
N PRO A 78 25.00 5.59 -2.98
CA PRO A 78 24.95 4.55 -1.97
C PRO A 78 23.86 3.53 -2.31
N SER A 79 23.95 2.31 -1.76
CA SER A 79 22.88 1.32 -1.90
C SER A 79 21.56 1.88 -1.35
N PRO A 80 20.39 1.47 -1.89
CA PRO A 80 19.09 1.87 -1.35
C PRO A 80 18.96 1.64 0.16
N SER A 81 19.52 0.54 0.67
CA SER A 81 19.57 0.22 2.11
C SER A 81 20.38 1.20 2.97
N GLY A 82 21.30 1.95 2.37
CA GLY A 82 22.11 2.98 3.03
C GLY A 82 21.54 4.39 2.93
N LEU A 83 20.36 4.57 2.31
CA LEU A 83 19.70 5.86 2.18
C LEU A 83 18.84 6.17 3.42
N PRO A 84 18.65 7.47 3.77
CA PRO A 84 17.80 7.85 4.89
C PRO A 84 16.33 7.56 4.59
N ASN A 85 15.57 7.22 5.64
CA ASN A 85 14.11 7.05 5.55
C ASN A 85 13.43 8.35 5.08
N LYS A 86 12.51 8.27 4.12
CA LYS A 86 11.70 9.41 3.64
C LYS A 86 10.27 9.39 4.20
N PRO A 87 9.59 10.54 4.28
CA PRO A 87 8.18 10.59 4.66
C PRO A 87 7.32 9.75 3.70
N GLY A 88 6.60 8.77 4.27
CA GLY A 88 5.81 7.80 3.50
C GLY A 88 6.56 6.52 3.10
N ASP A 89 7.83 6.34 3.52
CA ASP A 89 8.49 5.04 3.47
C ASP A 89 7.78 4.07 4.42
N VAL A 90 7.01 3.16 3.85
CA VAL A 90 6.64 1.91 4.52
C VAL A 90 7.77 0.93 4.24
N SER A 91 8.86 0.98 5.00
CA SER A 91 10.04 0.09 4.93
C SER A 91 10.09 -0.73 3.62
N ILE A 92 10.36 -0.04 2.51
CA ILE A 92 10.37 -0.66 1.18
C ILE A 92 11.75 -1.27 1.01
N LEU A 93 11.95 -2.43 1.62
CA LEU A 93 12.95 -3.41 1.21
C LEU A 93 12.37 -4.75 1.62
N GLY A 94 11.35 -5.20 0.86
CA GLY A 94 11.12 -6.64 0.78
C GLY A 94 12.42 -7.25 0.29
N ASP A 95 12.95 -8.22 1.05
CA ASP A 95 13.96 -9.13 0.54
C ASP A 95 13.47 -9.60 -0.82
N GLN A 96 14.10 -9.11 -1.90
CA GLN A 96 13.93 -9.77 -3.18
C GLN A 96 14.34 -11.22 -2.93
N PRO A 97 13.54 -12.21 -3.36
CA PRO A 97 13.99 -13.59 -3.28
C PRO A 97 15.33 -13.65 -4.01
N VAL A 98 16.36 -14.12 -3.31
CA VAL A 98 17.68 -14.39 -3.89
C VAL A 98 17.48 -15.49 -4.93
N ILE A 99 17.15 -15.08 -6.15
CA ILE A 99 17.11 -15.96 -7.31
C ILE A 99 18.44 -15.77 -8.02
N GLY A 100 19.35 -16.71 -7.76
CA GLY A 100 20.60 -16.85 -8.49
C GLY A 100 21.82 -16.38 -7.70
N SER A 101 22.86 -17.21 -7.68
CA SER A 101 24.17 -16.96 -7.07
C SER A 101 25.03 -15.97 -7.89
N GLU A 102 24.44 -15.01 -8.61
CA GLU A 102 25.19 -14.10 -9.48
C GLU A 102 25.80 -12.95 -8.67
N ILE A 103 27.13 -12.80 -8.72
CA ILE A 103 27.84 -11.70 -8.05
C ILE A 103 27.81 -10.49 -9.00
N TRP A 104 27.06 -9.46 -8.65
CA TRP A 104 27.02 -8.21 -9.41
C TRP A 104 28.25 -7.36 -9.08
N ALA A 105 28.86 -6.77 -10.11
CA ALA A 105 30.00 -5.89 -9.94
C ALA A 105 29.90 -4.66 -10.87
N SER A 106 30.32 -3.52 -10.35
CA SER A 106 30.45 -2.26 -11.09
C SER A 106 31.88 -1.75 -10.96
N ARG A 107 32.56 -1.54 -12.08
CA ARG A 107 33.87 -0.87 -12.13
C ARG A 107 33.70 0.52 -12.71
N ARG A 108 34.27 1.52 -12.04
CA ARG A 108 34.12 2.93 -12.39
C ARG A 108 35.46 3.63 -12.35
N PHE A 109 35.80 4.30 -13.44
CA PHE A 109 36.94 5.21 -13.50
C PHE A 109 36.42 6.64 -13.42
N MET A 110 36.84 7.39 -12.41
CA MET A 110 36.38 8.74 -12.13
C MET A 110 37.54 9.73 -12.21
N VAL A 111 37.35 10.81 -12.93
CA VAL A 111 38.20 12.00 -12.92
C VAL A 111 37.54 13.01 -12.00
N GLN A 112 38.05 13.16 -10.79
CA GLN A 112 37.47 13.98 -9.73
C GLN A 112 38.04 15.40 -9.80
N ARG A 113 37.15 16.40 -9.70
CA ARG A 113 37.49 17.83 -9.85
C ARG A 113 37.12 18.67 -8.65
N VAL A 114 35.98 18.39 -8.04
CA VAL A 114 35.50 19.13 -6.87
C VAL A 114 34.78 18.19 -5.93
N SER A 115 35.07 18.28 -4.64
CA SER A 115 34.23 17.73 -3.58
C SER A 115 33.37 18.83 -2.98
N VAL A 116 32.10 18.53 -2.78
CA VAL A 116 31.10 19.44 -2.22
C VAL A 116 30.58 18.84 -0.93
N ASN A 117 30.69 19.60 0.15
CA ASN A 117 30.25 19.19 1.49
C ASN A 117 29.28 20.23 2.06
N LEU A 118 27.99 19.89 2.03
CA LEU A 118 26.91 20.73 2.53
C LEU A 118 26.35 20.14 3.83
N ALA A 119 25.93 21.04 4.71
CA ALA A 119 25.10 20.74 5.86
C ALA A 119 23.65 21.21 5.59
N PRO A 120 22.62 20.60 6.21
CA PRO A 120 21.22 21.01 6.01
C PRO A 120 21.00 22.50 6.28
N GLU A 121 21.75 23.07 7.23
CA GLU A 121 21.67 24.47 7.64
C GLU A 121 22.21 25.43 6.58
N ASP A 122 23.01 24.93 5.62
CA ASP A 122 23.53 25.71 4.49
C ASP A 122 22.46 25.93 3.42
N LEU A 123 21.34 25.19 3.49
CA LEU A 123 20.28 25.19 2.48
C LEU A 123 19.04 25.97 2.92
N ARG A 124 18.40 26.62 1.95
CA ARG A 124 17.05 27.18 2.08
C ARG A 124 16.18 26.60 0.96
N PRO A 125 14.97 26.11 1.24
CA PRO A 125 14.07 25.65 0.20
C PRO A 125 13.69 26.82 -0.71
N VAL A 126 13.42 26.54 -1.98
CA VAL A 126 12.88 27.54 -2.90
C VAL A 126 11.40 27.80 -2.58
N GLU A 127 10.96 29.05 -2.76
CA GLU A 127 9.58 29.45 -2.43
C GLU A 127 8.52 28.57 -3.13
N PRO A 128 8.62 28.24 -4.43
CA PRO A 128 7.60 27.43 -5.08
C PRO A 128 7.52 25.99 -4.57
N PHE A 129 8.60 25.48 -3.95
CA PHE A 129 8.56 24.19 -3.26
C PHE A 129 7.82 24.29 -1.92
N VAL A 130 8.07 25.36 -1.16
CA VAL A 130 7.35 25.63 0.10
C VAL A 130 5.86 25.80 -0.15
N GLU A 131 5.48 26.61 -1.15
CA GLU A 131 4.08 26.81 -1.56
C GLU A 131 3.41 25.48 -1.93
N ALA A 132 4.09 24.60 -2.66
CA ALA A 132 3.55 23.30 -3.03
C ALA A 132 3.35 22.37 -1.82
N ILE A 133 4.24 22.45 -0.82
CA ILE A 133 4.08 21.73 0.46
C ILE A 133 2.88 22.27 1.25
N GLU A 134 2.73 23.59 1.32
CA GLU A 134 1.61 24.23 2.01
C GLU A 134 0.27 23.96 1.33
N GLU A 135 0.21 23.99 0.00
CA GLU A 135 -0.97 23.61 -0.79
C GLU A 135 -1.34 22.13 -0.57
N ALA A 136 -0.33 21.25 -0.48
CA ALA A 136 -0.55 19.85 -0.17
C ALA A 136 -1.08 19.66 1.26
N LEU A 137 -0.60 20.44 2.24
CA LEU A 137 -1.13 20.44 3.61
C LEU A 137 -2.55 21.03 3.69
N GLY A 138 -2.88 21.99 2.84
CA GLY A 138 -4.17 22.67 2.80
C GLY A 138 -5.32 21.85 2.23
N GLN A 139 -5.06 20.63 1.75
CA GLN A 139 -6.11 19.76 1.21
C GLN A 139 -7.09 19.31 2.31
N GLU A 140 -8.38 19.21 1.95
CA GLU A 140 -9.49 18.97 2.90
C GLU A 140 -9.42 17.62 3.60
N SER A 141 -8.86 16.60 2.94
CA SER A 141 -8.74 15.24 3.47
C SER A 141 -7.29 14.79 3.48
N ARG A 142 -6.95 13.92 4.42
CA ARG A 142 -5.61 13.33 4.53
C ARG A 142 -5.18 12.59 3.26
N VAL A 143 -6.11 11.93 2.59
CA VAL A 143 -5.83 11.21 1.33
C VAL A 143 -5.48 12.19 0.22
N SER A 144 -6.22 13.30 0.12
CA SER A 144 -5.89 14.39 -0.79
C SER A 144 -4.54 15.01 -0.45
N GLN A 145 -4.20 15.17 0.85
CA GLN A 145 -2.88 15.61 1.29
C GLN A 145 -1.78 14.64 0.81
N ILE A 146 -1.93 13.33 1.04
CA ILE A 146 -0.95 12.31 0.62
C ILE A 146 -0.80 12.27 -0.90
N LYS A 147 -1.90 12.32 -1.65
CA LYS A 147 -1.87 12.35 -3.12
C LYS A 147 -1.18 13.61 -3.64
N ALA A 148 -1.45 14.75 -3.01
CA ALA A 148 -0.78 16.01 -3.31
C ALA A 148 0.72 15.90 -3.01
N PHE A 149 1.11 15.36 -1.85
CA PHE A 149 2.52 15.13 -1.52
C PHE A 149 3.24 14.19 -2.49
N LYS A 150 2.61 13.08 -2.92
CA LYS A 150 3.17 12.21 -3.97
C LYS A 150 3.46 12.98 -5.26
N LYS A 151 2.55 13.90 -5.65
CA LYS A 151 2.76 14.78 -6.81
C LYS A 151 3.90 15.78 -6.58
N VAL A 152 4.00 16.35 -5.37
CA VAL A 152 5.11 17.23 -5.00
C VAL A 152 6.44 16.49 -5.12
N PHE A 153 6.58 15.31 -4.50
CA PHE A 153 7.82 14.54 -4.56
C PHE A 153 8.16 14.03 -5.97
N ALA A 154 7.16 13.65 -6.77
CA ALA A 154 7.36 13.31 -8.18
C ALA A 154 7.82 14.51 -9.03
N THR A 155 7.58 15.75 -8.58
CA THR A 155 7.94 16.98 -9.31
C THR A 155 9.28 17.55 -8.84
N TRP A 156 9.54 17.51 -7.54
CA TRP A 156 10.68 18.17 -6.89
C TRP A 156 11.79 17.20 -6.48
N GLY A 157 11.50 15.89 -6.43
CA GLY A 157 12.39 14.85 -5.93
C GLY A 157 12.01 14.40 -4.52
N GLU A 158 12.72 13.41 -4.02
CA GLU A 158 12.53 12.86 -2.67
C GLU A 158 13.70 13.18 -1.75
N VAL A 159 14.91 13.20 -2.31
CA VAL A 159 16.16 13.46 -1.57
C VAL A 159 17.00 14.55 -2.26
N ILE A 160 17.91 15.15 -1.52
CA ILE A 160 18.92 16.08 -2.04
C ILE A 160 20.33 15.61 -1.62
N PRO A 161 21.31 15.57 -2.55
CA PRO A 161 22.70 15.27 -2.23
C PRO A 161 23.34 16.34 -1.33
N MET A 162 24.05 15.89 -0.28
CA MET A 162 24.73 16.76 0.68
C MET A 162 26.25 16.63 0.60
N ASN A 163 26.74 15.41 0.43
CA ASN A 163 28.17 15.14 0.23
C ASN A 163 28.33 14.46 -1.13
N MET A 164 29.07 15.10 -2.03
CA MET A 164 29.21 14.63 -3.40
C MET A 164 30.52 15.06 -4.03
N VAL A 165 30.93 14.34 -5.06
CA VAL A 165 32.07 14.66 -5.91
C VAL A 165 31.57 14.96 -7.31
N ALA A 166 32.10 16.02 -7.90
CA ALA A 166 31.85 16.45 -9.27
C ALA A 166 33.10 16.26 -10.14
N GLY A 167 32.86 15.92 -11.40
CA GLY A 167 33.91 15.60 -12.37
C GLY A 167 33.35 14.86 -13.57
N ALA A 168 34.02 13.81 -14.01
CA ALA A 168 33.51 12.90 -15.04
C ALA A 168 33.83 11.44 -14.74
N PHE A 169 33.05 10.48 -15.24
CA PHE A 169 33.32 9.05 -15.05
C PHE A 169 32.93 8.19 -16.25
N LEU A 170 33.60 7.03 -16.32
CA LEU A 170 33.27 5.88 -17.16
C LEU A 170 32.90 4.71 -16.26
N ALA A 171 31.81 4.01 -16.54
CA ALA A 171 31.36 2.87 -15.74
C ALA A 171 30.91 1.68 -16.59
N THR A 172 31.16 0.49 -16.08
CA THR A 172 30.66 -0.78 -16.61
C THR A 172 30.10 -1.62 -15.47
N THR A 173 28.94 -2.24 -15.70
CA THR A 173 28.21 -3.00 -14.68
C THR A 173 27.68 -4.31 -15.26
N GLY A 174 27.85 -5.39 -14.50
CA GLY A 174 27.63 -6.75 -14.99
C GLY A 174 27.75 -7.78 -13.87
N THR A 175 27.83 -9.04 -14.27
CA THR A 175 27.92 -10.20 -13.38
C THR A 175 29.24 -10.92 -13.56
N LEU A 176 29.81 -11.39 -12.47
CA LEU A 176 31.02 -12.21 -12.43
C LEU A 176 30.64 -13.70 -12.38
N GLU A 177 31.46 -14.55 -13.01
CA GLU A 177 31.34 -16.00 -12.85
C GLU A 177 31.82 -16.43 -11.44
N ASN A 178 31.20 -17.47 -10.87
CA ASN A 178 31.40 -17.90 -9.48
C ASN A 178 32.89 -17.98 -9.08
N GLY A 179 33.31 -17.13 -8.12
CA GLY A 179 34.65 -17.13 -7.53
C GLY A 179 35.69 -16.21 -8.19
N ALA A 180 35.33 -15.48 -9.26
CA ALA A 180 36.22 -14.51 -9.90
C ALA A 180 36.16 -13.13 -9.21
N THR A 181 37.32 -12.49 -9.00
CA THR A 181 37.42 -11.06 -8.66
C THR A 181 37.68 -10.25 -9.93
N LEU A 182 37.35 -8.95 -9.91
CA LEU A 182 37.69 -8.08 -11.05
C LEU A 182 39.22 -8.07 -11.26
N PRO A 183 39.71 -8.18 -12.51
CA PRO A 183 41.14 -8.25 -12.79
C PRO A 183 41.84 -6.94 -12.42
N ASP A 184 43.10 -7.04 -11.96
CA ASP A 184 43.95 -5.87 -11.73
C ASP A 184 44.11 -5.08 -13.04
N SER A 185 43.96 -3.76 -12.96
CA SER A 185 44.02 -2.86 -14.11
C SER A 185 45.36 -3.01 -14.86
N ALA A 186 45.34 -3.58 -16.06
CA ALA A 186 46.48 -3.61 -16.96
C ALA A 186 46.64 -2.24 -17.64
N PRO A 187 47.87 -1.74 -17.85
CA PRO A 187 48.09 -0.47 -18.54
C PRO A 187 47.58 -0.54 -19.98
N PRO A 188 46.91 0.51 -20.49
CA PRO A 188 46.34 0.50 -21.83
C PRO A 188 47.44 0.39 -22.90
N SER A 189 47.26 -0.53 -23.85
CA SER A 189 48.15 -0.63 -25.02
C SER A 189 47.79 0.45 -26.06
N ASN A 190 48.75 1.34 -26.36
CA ASN A 190 48.63 2.39 -27.35
C ASN A 190 48.76 1.86 -28.79
N THR A 191 47.73 1.18 -29.30
CA THR A 191 47.63 0.87 -30.74
C THR A 191 46.39 1.54 -31.32
N PRO A 192 46.54 2.48 -32.28
CA PRO A 192 45.40 3.08 -32.95
C PRO A 192 44.73 2.03 -33.86
N ILE A 193 43.41 1.86 -33.72
CA ILE A 193 42.58 1.12 -34.68
C ILE A 193 42.12 2.16 -35.71
N GLY A 194 42.49 1.98 -36.97
CA GLY A 194 42.28 2.97 -38.04
C GLY A 194 40.81 3.31 -38.33
N ASP A 195 40.61 4.46 -39.00
CA ASP A 195 39.46 5.00 -39.75
C ASP A 195 38.01 4.52 -39.45
N ARG A 196 37.72 4.12 -38.21
CA ARG A 196 36.36 3.86 -37.73
C ARG A 196 36.06 4.74 -36.52
N PRO A 197 34.84 5.30 -36.39
CA PRO A 197 34.43 6.01 -35.18
C PRO A 197 34.56 5.08 -33.96
N TYR A 198 35.01 5.62 -32.83
CA TYR A 198 35.23 4.83 -31.63
C TYR A 198 33.90 4.29 -31.09
N ASN A 199 33.85 2.99 -30.78
CA ASN A 199 32.73 2.39 -30.06
C ASN A 199 32.91 2.60 -28.55
N LEU A 200 31.88 3.10 -27.87
CA LEU A 200 31.90 3.33 -26.42
C LEU A 200 32.27 2.07 -25.64
N SER A 201 31.72 0.92 -26.01
CA SER A 201 32.00 -0.34 -25.33
C SER A 201 33.47 -0.72 -25.41
N ASP A 202 34.10 -0.50 -26.57
CA ASP A 202 35.52 -0.82 -26.80
C ASP A 202 36.46 0.13 -26.03
N ILE A 203 36.10 1.41 -25.94
CA ILE A 203 36.83 2.38 -25.11
C ILE A 203 36.77 1.97 -23.65
N VAL A 204 35.57 1.68 -23.15
CA VAL A 204 35.33 1.33 -21.76
C VAL A 204 36.01 0.00 -21.41
N ASP A 205 35.89 -1.03 -22.25
CA ASP A 205 36.54 -2.33 -22.00
C ASP A 205 38.07 -2.22 -21.99
N ARG A 206 38.64 -1.39 -22.87
CA ARG A 206 40.09 -1.15 -22.91
C ARG A 206 40.60 -0.43 -21.67
N HIS A 207 39.86 0.57 -21.16
CA HIS A 207 40.32 1.44 -20.06
C HIS A 207 39.94 0.90 -18.68
N LEU A 208 38.88 0.09 -18.59
CA LEU A 208 38.48 -0.56 -17.33
C LEU A 208 38.99 -2.01 -17.22
N GLY A 209 39.59 -2.57 -18.28
CA GLY A 209 40.19 -3.90 -18.26
C GLY A 209 39.19 -5.04 -18.07
N THR A 210 37.97 -4.89 -18.59
CA THR A 210 36.87 -5.87 -18.44
C THR A 210 36.73 -7.01 -19.47
N PRO A 211 37.61 -7.26 -20.47
CA PRO A 211 37.43 -8.40 -21.36
C PRO A 211 37.54 -9.77 -20.65
N ARG A 212 36.59 -10.67 -20.95
CA ARG A 212 36.62 -12.14 -20.72
C ARG A 212 36.34 -12.68 -19.30
N THR A 213 36.21 -11.86 -18.26
CA THR A 213 35.82 -12.31 -16.89
C THR A 213 34.52 -11.67 -16.39
N PHE A 214 33.93 -10.77 -17.17
CA PHE A 214 32.82 -9.92 -16.79
C PHE A 214 31.71 -10.00 -17.84
N VAL A 215 30.56 -10.56 -17.47
CA VAL A 215 29.38 -10.57 -18.35
C VAL A 215 28.63 -9.27 -18.14
N ARG A 216 28.74 -8.35 -19.10
CA ARG A 216 28.06 -7.05 -19.03
C ARG A 216 26.55 -7.24 -19.05
N ARG A 217 25.86 -6.68 -18.04
CA ARG A 217 24.39 -6.75 -17.90
C ARG A 217 23.71 -5.39 -18.08
N LEU A 218 24.40 -4.30 -17.74
CA LEU A 218 23.93 -2.93 -17.96
C LEU A 218 24.77 -2.25 -19.06
N GLU A 219 24.17 -1.30 -19.76
CA GLU A 219 24.88 -0.46 -20.73
C GLU A 219 26.01 0.32 -20.05
N SER A 220 27.13 0.52 -20.76
CA SER A 220 28.21 1.35 -20.26
C SER A 220 27.76 2.79 -20.13
N ARG A 221 28.14 3.42 -19.02
CA ARG A 221 27.72 4.77 -18.69
C ARG A 221 28.90 5.73 -18.72
N VAL A 222 28.69 6.87 -19.38
CA VAL A 222 29.60 8.03 -19.37
C VAL A 222 28.83 9.21 -18.82
N GLN A 223 29.42 9.93 -17.88
CA GLN A 223 28.81 11.11 -17.29
C GLN A 223 29.85 12.17 -17.01
N GLY A 224 29.61 13.40 -17.45
CA GLY A 224 30.59 14.48 -17.44
C GLY A 224 31.60 14.39 -18.59
N GLY A 225 32.25 15.51 -18.89
CA GLY A 225 33.01 15.66 -20.13
C GLY A 225 32.09 15.77 -21.35
N PHE A 226 32.68 16.01 -22.53
CA PHE A 226 31.92 16.02 -23.78
C PHE A 226 31.89 14.60 -24.38
N SER A 227 30.74 13.93 -24.30
CA SER A 227 30.57 12.57 -24.84
C SER A 227 30.83 12.48 -26.35
N GLU A 228 30.57 13.57 -27.09
CA GLU A 228 30.90 13.68 -28.52
C GLU A 228 32.42 13.63 -28.75
N THR A 229 33.20 14.31 -27.91
CA THR A 229 34.67 14.26 -27.94
C THR A 229 35.18 12.87 -27.61
N LEU A 230 34.52 12.13 -26.71
CA LEU A 230 34.90 10.74 -26.41
C LEU A 230 34.74 9.82 -27.64
N LEU A 231 33.67 9.99 -28.41
CA LEU A 231 33.38 9.15 -29.57
C LEU A 231 34.18 9.55 -30.83
N ASN A 232 34.57 10.83 -30.93
CA ASN A 232 35.28 11.36 -32.10
C ASN A 232 36.80 11.40 -31.92
N GLU A 233 37.29 11.74 -30.72
CA GLU A 233 38.72 11.97 -30.41
C GLU A 233 39.28 10.94 -29.41
N GLY A 234 38.44 10.05 -28.88
CA GLY A 234 38.84 8.99 -27.95
C GLY A 234 39.02 9.47 -26.51
N TYR A 235 39.57 8.58 -25.67
CA TYR A 235 39.70 8.78 -24.22
C TYR A 235 40.53 10.03 -23.86
N GLU A 236 41.66 10.26 -24.52
CA GLU A 236 42.53 11.41 -24.24
C GLU A 236 41.86 12.75 -24.56
N GLY A 237 41.11 12.81 -25.68
CA GLY A 237 40.29 13.99 -26.02
C GLY A 237 39.20 14.25 -24.98
N TRP A 238 38.52 13.20 -24.53
CA TRP A 238 37.54 13.31 -23.44
C TRP A 238 38.17 13.76 -22.12
N LEU A 239 39.31 13.19 -21.73
CA LEU A 239 40.02 13.55 -20.49
C LEU A 239 40.42 15.03 -20.52
N LYS A 240 40.94 15.51 -21.66
CA LYS A 240 41.25 16.93 -21.89
C LYS A 240 40.00 17.83 -21.77
N SER A 241 38.86 17.36 -22.28
CA SER A 241 37.59 18.08 -22.14
C SER A 241 37.14 18.25 -20.68
N VAL A 242 37.51 17.31 -19.81
CA VAL A 242 37.19 17.34 -18.38
C VAL A 242 38.19 18.21 -17.61
N THR A 243 39.48 18.19 -17.95
CA THR A 243 40.48 19.06 -17.31
C THR A 243 40.26 20.53 -17.62
N GLU A 244 39.93 20.86 -18.87
CA GLU A 244 39.98 22.24 -19.36
C GLU A 244 38.63 22.97 -19.28
N ASN A 245 37.51 22.24 -19.11
CA ASN A 245 36.17 22.83 -19.15
C ASN A 245 35.36 22.50 -17.89
N PRO A 246 35.37 23.35 -16.84
CA PRO A 246 34.55 23.18 -15.64
C PRO A 246 33.06 22.99 -15.88
N THR A 247 32.53 23.52 -16.98
CA THR A 247 31.12 23.37 -17.39
C THR A 247 30.74 21.94 -17.80
N SER A 248 31.74 21.10 -18.11
CA SER A 248 31.52 19.70 -18.48
C SER A 248 31.41 18.79 -17.25
N TRP A 249 31.76 19.26 -16.05
CA TRP A 249 31.68 18.45 -14.84
C TRP A 249 30.23 18.15 -14.46
N ARG A 250 29.99 16.95 -13.94
CA ARG A 250 28.70 16.48 -13.40
C ARG A 250 28.94 15.80 -12.07
N VAL A 251 27.89 15.60 -11.27
CA VAL A 251 27.99 14.78 -10.05
C VAL A 251 28.39 13.37 -10.46
N VAL A 252 29.52 12.88 -9.95
CA VAL A 252 30.06 11.55 -10.24
C VAL A 252 29.98 10.62 -9.05
N LYS A 253 29.90 11.13 -7.83
CA LYS A 253 29.74 10.31 -6.63
C LYS A 253 28.92 11.05 -5.58
N VAL A 254 28.04 10.35 -4.90
CA VAL A 254 27.21 10.84 -3.80
C VAL A 254 27.52 9.97 -2.60
N ASN A 255 27.98 10.59 -1.52
CA ASN A 255 28.33 9.90 -0.28
C ASN A 255 27.21 10.02 0.77
N ARG A 256 26.46 11.12 0.75
CA ARG A 256 25.37 11.37 1.71
C ARG A 256 24.25 12.18 1.06
N VAL A 257 23.01 11.81 1.39
CA VAL A 257 21.80 12.56 1.04
C VAL A 257 20.95 12.81 2.29
N ILE A 258 20.00 13.73 2.17
CA ILE A 258 18.92 13.92 3.14
C ILE A 258 17.57 13.98 2.39
N PRO A 259 16.45 13.63 3.04
CA PRO A 259 15.12 13.90 2.50
C PRO A 259 14.94 15.40 2.20
N ILE A 260 14.24 15.76 1.12
CA ILE A 260 13.98 17.18 0.82
C ILE A 260 13.03 17.83 1.83
N THR A 261 12.41 17.06 2.73
CA THR A 261 11.67 17.59 3.87
C THR A 261 12.59 18.12 4.98
N ASP A 262 13.85 17.68 5.00
CA ASP A 262 14.83 18.08 6.02
C ASP A 262 15.42 19.48 5.79
N ILE A 263 15.10 20.11 4.65
CA ILE A 263 15.41 21.52 4.39
C ILE A 263 14.23 22.44 4.76
N LEU A 264 13.05 21.90 5.05
CA LEU A 264 11.89 22.67 5.50
C LEU A 264 12.07 23.16 6.95
N SER A 265 11.29 24.18 7.33
CA SER A 265 11.17 24.61 8.72
C SER A 265 10.61 23.48 9.60
N ASP A 266 11.01 23.44 10.87
CA ASP A 266 10.57 22.41 11.83
C ASP A 266 9.04 22.29 11.89
N LYS A 267 8.34 23.43 11.80
CA LYS A 267 6.87 23.47 11.79
C LYS A 267 6.30 22.71 10.58
N LEU A 268 6.77 23.01 9.37
CA LEU A 268 6.28 22.35 8.16
C LEU A 268 6.70 20.89 8.14
N ARG A 269 7.94 20.57 8.52
CA ARG A 269 8.43 19.19 8.63
C ARG A 269 7.55 18.35 9.55
N ASN A 270 7.29 18.82 10.77
CA ASN A 270 6.43 18.11 11.71
C ASN A 270 5.00 17.92 11.18
N MET A 271 4.47 18.89 10.43
CA MET A 271 3.16 18.77 9.79
C MET A 271 3.15 17.71 8.69
N VAL A 272 4.19 17.67 7.85
CA VAL A 272 4.37 16.64 6.81
C VAL A 272 4.54 15.27 7.46
N GLU A 273 5.42 15.13 8.45
CA GLU A 273 5.63 13.89 9.19
C GLU A 273 4.34 13.39 9.83
N ARG A 274 3.50 14.27 10.39
CA ARG A 274 2.20 13.87 10.94
C ARG A 274 1.26 13.30 9.89
N VAL A 275 1.28 13.81 8.65
CA VAL A 275 0.46 13.26 7.55
C VAL A 275 0.88 11.83 7.19
N PHE A 276 2.18 11.53 7.27
CA PHE A 276 2.73 10.20 7.00
C PHE A 276 2.88 9.30 8.24
N GLY A 277 2.80 9.87 9.44
CA GLY A 277 3.10 9.23 10.72
C GLY A 277 1.96 8.42 11.32
N ASP A 278 0.70 8.71 10.96
CA ASP A 278 -0.38 7.76 11.22
C ASP A 278 -0.47 6.81 10.02
N SER A 279 -0.22 5.54 10.29
CA SER A 279 -0.02 4.48 9.32
C SER A 279 -1.10 4.49 8.22
N LEU A 280 -0.65 4.58 6.96
CA LEU A 280 -1.44 4.31 5.75
C LEU A 280 -2.10 2.94 5.77
N ILE A 281 -1.65 2.05 6.66
CA ILE A 281 -2.13 0.71 6.82
C ILE A 281 -2.65 0.53 8.24
N TYR A 282 -3.87 0.06 8.41
CA TYR A 282 -4.34 -0.36 9.73
C TYR A 282 -4.85 -1.79 9.67
N ARG A 283 -4.74 -2.50 10.80
CA ARG A 283 -5.14 -3.90 10.91
C ARG A 283 -6.40 -3.98 11.76
N SER A 284 -7.35 -4.80 11.33
CA SER A 284 -8.52 -5.11 12.15
C SER A 284 -8.12 -5.90 13.41
N PRO A 285 -9.00 -5.97 14.42
CA PRO A 285 -8.90 -7.00 15.45
C PRO A 285 -8.80 -8.40 14.83
N SER A 286 -8.12 -9.31 15.53
CA SER A 286 -8.03 -10.71 15.11
C SER A 286 -9.38 -11.41 15.30
N VAL A 287 -9.77 -12.20 14.31
CA VAL A 287 -10.90 -13.13 14.41
C VAL A 287 -10.36 -14.55 14.36
N GLY A 288 -10.68 -15.35 15.36
CA GLY A 288 -10.28 -16.74 15.48
C GLY A 288 -9.09 -16.99 16.41
N ALA A 289 -8.67 -18.25 16.50
CA ALA A 289 -7.71 -18.69 17.50
C ALA A 289 -6.26 -18.48 17.01
N PRO A 290 -5.37 -17.89 17.82
CA PRO A 290 -3.97 -17.59 17.45
C PRO A 290 -3.10 -18.87 17.49
N HIS A 291 -3.57 -19.96 16.90
CA HIS A 291 -2.89 -21.24 16.84
C HIS A 291 -2.29 -21.46 15.45
N GLY A 292 -1.18 -22.21 15.40
CA GLY A 292 -0.49 -22.53 14.16
C GLY A 292 0.61 -21.55 13.77
N ARG A 293 0.94 -21.49 12.48
CA ARG A 293 1.99 -20.62 11.93
C ARG A 293 1.38 -19.28 11.49
N GLY A 294 2.12 -18.19 11.71
CA GLY A 294 1.70 -16.87 11.26
C GLY A 294 1.84 -16.70 9.75
N PHE A 295 0.96 -15.89 9.16
CA PHE A 295 1.09 -15.41 7.79
C PHE A 295 0.76 -13.93 7.69
N GLU A 296 1.35 -13.27 6.71
CA GLU A 296 1.06 -11.89 6.35
C GLU A 296 1.20 -11.73 4.83
N CYS A 297 0.23 -11.08 4.20
CA CYS A 297 0.33 -10.72 2.79
C CYS A 297 1.38 -9.63 2.57
N ASP A 298 1.96 -9.59 1.37
CA ASP A 298 2.76 -8.45 0.94
C ASP A 298 1.89 -7.18 0.89
N THR A 299 2.04 -6.36 1.91
CA THR A 299 1.33 -5.08 2.09
C THR A 299 2.24 -3.88 1.80
N SER A 300 3.53 -4.14 1.51
CA SER A 300 4.56 -3.10 1.35
C SER A 300 4.37 -2.28 0.08
N SER A 301 3.84 -2.91 -0.97
CA SER A 301 3.75 -2.30 -2.29
C SER A 301 2.43 -1.55 -2.55
N LEU A 302 1.53 -1.49 -1.56
CA LEU A 302 0.20 -0.88 -1.66
C LEU A 302 -0.50 -1.22 -3.00
N ARG A 303 -0.40 -2.48 -3.45
CA ARG A 303 -1.00 -2.93 -4.70
C ARG A 303 -2.48 -3.22 -4.48
N ALA A 304 -3.29 -2.99 -5.51
CA ALA A 304 -4.68 -3.40 -5.49
C ALA A 304 -4.77 -4.92 -5.60
N ILE A 305 -5.72 -5.52 -4.88
CA ILE A 305 -6.02 -6.94 -5.01
C ILE A 305 -6.73 -7.16 -6.36
N GLN A 306 -6.27 -8.16 -7.12
CA GLN A 306 -6.88 -8.56 -8.39
C GLN A 306 -7.77 -9.79 -8.20
N VAL A 307 -7.29 -10.79 -7.46
CA VAL A 307 -8.03 -12.04 -7.21
C VAL A 307 -7.74 -12.52 -5.79
N ILE A 308 -8.77 -12.98 -5.09
CA ILE A 308 -8.62 -13.81 -3.89
C ILE A 308 -9.06 -15.22 -4.23
N THR A 309 -8.18 -16.20 -4.07
CA THR A 309 -8.54 -17.60 -4.20
C THR A 309 -8.74 -18.18 -2.81
N VAL A 310 -9.89 -18.81 -2.58
CA VAL A 310 -10.23 -19.42 -1.30
C VAL A 310 -10.37 -20.93 -1.51
N TRP A 311 -9.53 -21.72 -0.85
CA TRP A 311 -9.71 -23.17 -0.74
C TRP A 311 -10.53 -23.47 0.48
N TYR A 312 -11.56 -24.28 0.33
CA TYR A 312 -12.50 -24.56 1.40
C TYR A 312 -13.07 -25.96 1.30
N SER A 313 -13.72 -26.38 2.38
CA SER A 313 -14.59 -27.56 2.41
C SER A 313 -15.89 -27.19 3.11
N ASP A 314 -16.79 -28.14 3.28
CA ASP A 314 -18.14 -27.88 3.75
C ASP A 314 -18.24 -27.36 5.20
N SER A 315 -17.13 -27.40 5.95
CA SER A 315 -17.06 -27.02 7.37
C SER A 315 -15.94 -26.03 7.75
N ARG A 316 -15.09 -25.63 6.79
CA ARG A 316 -13.93 -24.76 7.06
C ARG A 316 -13.32 -24.13 5.83
N VAL A 317 -12.70 -22.98 6.02
CA VAL A 317 -11.72 -22.39 5.10
C VAL A 317 -10.37 -23.07 5.30
N ARG A 318 -9.85 -23.69 4.24
CA ARG A 318 -8.63 -24.50 4.27
C ARG A 318 -7.38 -23.71 3.95
N ASP A 319 -7.46 -22.80 2.97
CA ASP A 319 -6.34 -21.95 2.57
C ASP A 319 -6.84 -20.71 1.82
N ILE A 320 -5.96 -19.71 1.68
CA ILE A 320 -6.25 -18.47 0.95
C ILE A 320 -4.99 -18.04 0.19
N SER A 321 -5.16 -17.52 -1.01
CA SER A 321 -4.13 -16.76 -1.72
C SER A 321 -4.69 -15.45 -2.26
N ILE A 322 -3.82 -14.46 -2.41
CA ILE A 322 -4.16 -13.14 -2.93
C ILE A 322 -3.20 -12.83 -4.07
N LYS A 323 -3.76 -12.63 -5.27
CA LYS A 323 -3.04 -12.12 -6.43
C LYS A 323 -3.29 -10.63 -6.55
N PHE A 324 -2.21 -9.86 -6.64
CA PHE A 324 -2.22 -8.43 -6.78
C PHE A 324 -2.11 -7.99 -8.24
N VAL A 325 -2.58 -6.78 -8.53
CA VAL A 325 -2.29 -6.10 -9.79
C VAL A 325 -0.76 -6.01 -9.98
N GLY A 326 -0.27 -6.38 -11.15
CA GLY A 326 1.16 -6.53 -11.42
C GLY A 326 1.72 -7.93 -11.13
N GLY A 327 0.88 -8.89 -10.75
CA GLY A 327 1.22 -10.32 -10.74
C GLY A 327 1.88 -10.85 -9.48
N ALA A 328 2.13 -10.01 -8.47
CA ALA A 328 2.58 -10.51 -7.16
C ALA A 328 1.50 -11.38 -6.51
N VAL A 329 1.92 -12.43 -5.80
CA VAL A 329 1.02 -13.38 -5.14
C VAL A 329 1.47 -13.56 -3.69
N SER A 330 0.52 -13.52 -2.76
CA SER A 330 0.68 -13.93 -1.37
C SER A 330 -0.11 -15.20 -1.11
N GLY A 331 0.49 -16.17 -0.42
CA GLY A 331 -0.07 -17.52 -0.28
C GLY A 331 -0.02 -18.34 -1.59
N PRO A 332 -0.65 -19.52 -1.64
CA PRO A 332 -1.30 -20.20 -0.52
C PRO A 332 -0.30 -20.58 0.59
N TYR A 333 -0.78 -20.80 1.80
CA TYR A 333 0.09 -20.92 2.98
C TYR A 333 0.34 -22.36 3.42
N ALA A 334 -0.60 -23.28 3.17
CA ALA A 334 -0.50 -24.66 3.63
C ALA A 334 -1.22 -25.64 2.70
N PHE A 335 -2.54 -25.79 2.85
CA PHE A 335 -3.31 -26.88 2.29
C PHE A 335 -3.20 -26.94 0.75
N ALA A 336 -3.27 -25.78 0.09
CA ALA A 336 -3.28 -25.72 -1.37
C ALA A 336 -1.91 -25.93 -2.01
N LEU A 337 -0.81 -25.82 -1.25
CA LEU A 337 0.53 -26.17 -1.74
C LEU A 337 0.63 -27.67 -2.05
N SER A 338 0.01 -28.50 -1.20
CA SER A 338 -0.04 -29.96 -1.39
C SER A 338 -1.25 -30.42 -2.20
N ASN A 339 -2.31 -29.61 -2.26
CA ASN A 339 -3.59 -29.99 -2.86
C ASN A 339 -4.13 -28.91 -3.84
N PRO A 340 -3.36 -28.49 -4.85
CA PRO A 340 -3.71 -27.33 -5.70
C PRO A 340 -5.00 -27.53 -6.50
N GLN A 341 -5.39 -28.79 -6.78
CA GLN A 341 -6.60 -29.13 -7.53
C GLN A 341 -7.84 -29.33 -6.66
N SER A 342 -7.75 -29.09 -5.35
CA SER A 342 -8.90 -29.18 -4.46
C SER A 342 -9.93 -28.07 -4.73
N GLN A 343 -11.14 -28.26 -4.20
CA GLN A 343 -12.21 -27.28 -4.28
C GLN A 343 -11.73 -25.89 -3.83
N SER A 344 -11.87 -24.92 -4.74
CA SER A 344 -11.56 -23.53 -4.52
C SER A 344 -12.40 -22.65 -5.42
N ASP A 345 -12.61 -21.41 -4.99
CA ASP A 345 -13.25 -20.37 -5.79
C ASP A 345 -12.33 -19.17 -5.91
N GLU A 346 -12.40 -18.49 -7.05
CA GLU A 346 -11.72 -17.23 -7.31
C GLU A 346 -12.70 -16.07 -7.19
N PHE A 347 -12.42 -15.15 -6.27
CA PHE A 347 -13.13 -13.89 -6.15
C PHE A 347 -12.34 -12.80 -6.89
N ILE A 348 -12.83 -12.44 -8.07
CA ILE A 348 -12.14 -11.56 -9.01
C ILE A 348 -12.62 -10.12 -8.83
N LEU A 349 -11.68 -9.19 -8.78
CA LEU A 349 -11.92 -7.75 -8.71
C LEU A 349 -11.64 -7.08 -10.05
N ALA A 350 -12.58 -6.27 -10.52
CA ALA A 350 -12.41 -5.42 -11.69
C ALA A 350 -11.43 -4.26 -11.42
N SER A 351 -10.94 -3.61 -12.48
CA SER A 351 -10.07 -2.44 -12.31
C SER A 351 -10.82 -1.31 -11.58
N GLY A 352 -10.24 -0.82 -10.48
CA GLY A 352 -10.85 0.21 -9.62
C GLY A 352 -11.91 -0.32 -8.65
N GLU A 353 -12.09 -1.64 -8.57
CA GLU A 353 -12.96 -2.29 -7.60
C GLU A 353 -12.14 -2.71 -6.37
N TYR A 354 -12.73 -2.57 -5.19
CA TYR A 354 -12.06 -2.84 -3.92
C TYR A 354 -12.97 -3.67 -3.01
N ILE A 355 -12.38 -4.46 -2.10
CA ILE A 355 -13.13 -5.06 -1.01
C ILE A 355 -13.24 -4.04 0.12
N THR A 356 -14.45 -3.77 0.58
CA THR A 356 -14.74 -2.77 1.63
C THR A 356 -15.04 -3.40 2.98
N ASP A 357 -15.60 -4.60 2.96
CA ASP A 357 -16.04 -5.30 4.17
C ASP A 357 -15.81 -6.80 4.00
N MET A 358 -15.65 -7.47 5.14
CA MET A 358 -15.52 -8.92 5.21
C MET A 358 -16.27 -9.46 6.41
N PHE A 359 -17.07 -10.50 6.21
CA PHE A 359 -17.64 -11.28 7.31
C PHE A 359 -16.82 -12.53 7.56
N VAL A 360 -16.59 -12.82 8.83
CA VAL A 360 -15.83 -13.98 9.28
C VAL A 360 -16.62 -14.77 10.32
N TRP A 361 -16.76 -16.07 10.09
CA TRP A 361 -17.33 -17.01 11.04
C TRP A 361 -16.23 -17.89 11.62
N HIS A 362 -16.02 -17.82 12.92
CA HIS A 362 -15.03 -18.62 13.65
C HIS A 362 -15.71 -19.81 14.33
N HIS A 363 -15.26 -21.02 14.01
CA HIS A 363 -15.73 -22.26 14.64
C HIS A 363 -15.35 -22.30 16.12
N VAL A 364 -16.18 -22.94 16.95
CA VAL A 364 -15.92 -23.07 18.40
C VAL A 364 -14.64 -23.86 18.72
N ASP A 365 -14.16 -24.66 17.77
CA ASP A 365 -12.96 -25.49 17.90
C ASP A 365 -11.67 -24.80 17.40
N GLY A 366 -11.73 -23.54 16.98
CA GLY A 366 -10.51 -22.75 16.75
C GLY A 366 -10.10 -22.52 15.28
N TRP A 367 -10.94 -22.83 14.29
CA TRP A 367 -10.67 -22.53 12.88
C TRP A 367 -11.68 -21.56 12.27
N ILE A 368 -11.32 -20.94 11.15
CA ILE A 368 -12.23 -20.12 10.36
C ILE A 368 -13.17 -21.05 9.61
N ALA A 369 -14.43 -21.05 10.04
CA ALA A 369 -15.50 -21.82 9.44
C ALA A 369 -15.91 -21.22 8.10
N GLY A 370 -16.04 -19.89 8.02
CA GLY A 370 -16.42 -19.26 6.76
C GLY A 370 -16.01 -17.80 6.59
N LEU A 371 -16.03 -17.38 5.33
CA LEU A 371 -15.64 -16.05 4.86
C LEU A 371 -16.61 -15.54 3.80
N GLN A 372 -16.87 -14.24 3.84
CA GLN A 372 -17.63 -13.55 2.80
C GLN A 372 -17.04 -12.16 2.56
N PHE A 373 -16.83 -11.78 1.29
CA PHE A 373 -16.26 -10.49 0.89
C PHE A 373 -17.31 -9.61 0.22
N PHE A 374 -17.13 -8.30 0.37
CA PHE A 374 -18.04 -7.28 -0.17
C PHE A 374 -17.25 -6.27 -0.98
N LYS A 375 -17.71 -6.03 -2.21
CA LYS A 375 -17.05 -5.12 -3.14
C LYS A 375 -17.61 -3.70 -3.04
N SER A 376 -16.80 -2.73 -3.42
CA SER A 376 -17.21 -1.34 -3.62
C SER A 376 -18.24 -1.18 -4.75
N SER A 377 -18.37 -2.17 -5.63
CA SER A 377 -19.40 -2.27 -6.67
C SER A 377 -20.73 -2.85 -6.19
N LEU A 378 -20.86 -3.10 -4.88
CA LEU A 378 -22.06 -3.65 -4.22
C LEU A 378 -22.25 -5.17 -4.43
N GLU A 379 -21.34 -5.84 -5.12
CA GLU A 379 -21.36 -7.30 -5.25
C GLU A 379 -20.84 -7.99 -3.97
N CYS A 380 -21.50 -9.09 -3.59
CA CYS A 380 -21.14 -9.93 -2.45
C CYS A 380 -20.63 -11.29 -2.94
N SER A 381 -19.55 -11.81 -2.35
CA SER A 381 -19.18 -13.21 -2.58
C SER A 381 -20.20 -14.17 -1.94
N PRO A 382 -20.21 -15.45 -2.35
CA PRO A 382 -20.77 -16.52 -1.53
C PRO A 382 -20.10 -16.58 -0.15
N ILE A 383 -20.74 -17.26 0.80
CA ILE A 383 -20.11 -17.62 2.08
C ILE A 383 -19.24 -18.86 1.83
N TYR A 384 -17.93 -18.68 1.73
CA TYR A 384 -16.99 -19.78 1.56
C TYR A 384 -16.86 -20.59 2.86
N GLY A 385 -16.68 -21.90 2.75
CA GLY A 385 -16.40 -22.79 3.89
C GLY A 385 -17.60 -23.27 4.69
N ILE A 386 -18.80 -22.72 4.46
CA ILE A 386 -20.04 -23.11 5.14
C ILE A 386 -21.08 -23.47 4.08
N ARG A 387 -21.60 -24.69 4.12
CA ARG A 387 -22.74 -25.08 3.27
C ARG A 387 -24.07 -24.71 3.90
N ASP A 388 -25.03 -24.34 3.04
CA ASP A 388 -26.43 -24.05 3.41
C ASP A 388 -27.20 -25.25 3.99
N ARG A 389 -26.61 -26.45 4.02
CA ARG A 389 -27.29 -27.71 4.37
C ARG A 389 -26.80 -28.36 5.66
N GLU A 390 -25.76 -27.82 6.31
CA GLU A 390 -25.31 -28.33 7.62
C GLU A 390 -25.38 -27.25 8.71
N LEU A 391 -25.85 -27.67 9.89
CA LEU A 391 -25.85 -26.82 11.08
C LEU A 391 -24.41 -26.65 11.54
N ILE A 392 -23.95 -25.41 11.68
CA ILE A 392 -22.57 -25.13 12.07
C ILE A 392 -22.50 -24.42 13.43
N SER A 393 -21.55 -24.84 14.27
CA SER A 393 -21.29 -24.25 15.58
C SER A 393 -20.17 -23.21 15.49
N THR A 394 -20.54 -21.94 15.45
CA THR A 394 -19.60 -20.82 15.37
C THR A 394 -19.89 -19.79 16.44
N HIS A 395 -18.85 -19.07 16.85
CA HIS A 395 -19.00 -17.84 17.62
C HIS A 395 -19.87 -16.80 16.87
N ALA A 396 -20.13 -15.67 17.51
CA ALA A 396 -20.80 -14.55 16.84
C ALA A 396 -20.07 -14.21 15.53
N PRO A 397 -20.81 -14.03 14.40
CA PRO A 397 -20.19 -13.55 13.17
C PRO A 397 -19.54 -12.20 13.41
N VAL A 398 -18.34 -12.01 12.85
CA VAL A 398 -17.59 -10.76 12.99
C VAL A 398 -17.56 -10.04 11.65
N LEU A 399 -18.06 -8.80 11.64
CA LEU A 399 -17.88 -7.87 10.54
C LEU A 399 -16.53 -7.16 10.70
N LEU A 400 -15.61 -7.43 9.80
CA LEU A 400 -14.38 -6.68 9.62
C LEU A 400 -14.62 -5.62 8.55
N SER A 401 -14.97 -4.41 8.99
CA SER A 401 -15.23 -3.29 8.10
C SER A 401 -13.97 -2.47 7.83
N GLY A 402 -13.80 -2.07 6.57
CA GLY A 402 -12.79 -1.11 6.13
C GLY A 402 -13.09 0.32 6.57
N ASN A 403 -14.25 0.61 7.18
CA ASN A 403 -14.60 1.97 7.59
C ASN A 403 -14.43 3.00 6.45
N GLY A 404 -14.84 2.63 5.23
CA GLY A 404 -14.65 3.42 4.02
C GLY A 404 -13.29 3.27 3.35
N ASN A 405 -12.42 2.37 3.83
CA ASN A 405 -11.12 2.05 3.24
C ASN A 405 -11.15 0.74 2.44
N ALA A 406 -10.15 0.55 1.58
CA ALA A 406 -10.01 -0.67 0.79
C ALA A 406 -9.19 -1.74 1.52
N LEU A 407 -9.53 -3.01 1.28
CA LEU A 407 -8.69 -4.13 1.72
C LEU A 407 -7.38 -4.13 0.93
N LEU A 408 -6.27 -4.16 1.65
CA LEU A 408 -4.93 -4.30 1.11
C LEU A 408 -4.44 -5.74 1.15
N GLY A 409 -4.84 -6.51 2.16
CA GLY A 409 -4.44 -7.90 2.29
C GLY A 409 -4.96 -8.53 3.57
N LEU A 410 -4.48 -9.74 3.85
CA LEU A 410 -4.84 -10.49 5.04
C LEU A 410 -3.58 -10.87 5.82
N SER A 411 -3.71 -10.96 7.14
CA SER A 411 -2.72 -11.60 8.01
C SER A 411 -3.43 -12.50 9.02
N GLY A 412 -2.71 -13.39 9.68
CA GLY A 412 -3.36 -14.33 10.60
C GLY A 412 -2.50 -15.54 10.93
N THR A 413 -3.16 -16.65 11.28
CA THR A 413 -2.50 -17.92 11.55
C THR A 413 -3.19 -19.09 10.87
N PHE A 414 -2.44 -20.15 10.58
CA PHE A 414 -2.92 -21.36 9.90
C PHE A 414 -2.29 -22.65 10.42
N TYR A 415 -3.03 -23.75 10.25
CA TYR A 415 -2.55 -25.14 10.32
C TYR A 415 -2.52 -25.76 8.91
N PRO A 416 -1.92 -26.95 8.73
CA PRO A 416 -1.82 -27.59 7.42
C PRO A 416 -3.13 -27.78 6.64
N ASP A 417 -4.29 -27.79 7.31
CA ASP A 417 -5.61 -28.03 6.71
C ASP A 417 -6.63 -26.91 6.98
N CYS A 418 -6.25 -25.82 7.68
CA CYS A 418 -7.19 -24.74 7.96
C CYS A 418 -6.53 -23.40 8.27
N ILE A 419 -7.25 -22.33 7.97
CA ILE A 419 -6.97 -21.02 8.53
C ILE A 419 -7.57 -20.97 9.95
N CYS A 420 -6.79 -20.52 10.93
CA CYS A 420 -7.18 -20.48 12.35
C CYS A 420 -7.59 -19.08 12.80
N GLN A 421 -6.88 -18.08 12.30
CA GLN A 421 -7.11 -16.68 12.62
C GLN A 421 -6.93 -15.81 11.38
N ILE A 422 -7.74 -14.76 11.28
CA ILE A 422 -7.65 -13.74 10.23
C ILE A 422 -7.71 -12.34 10.84
N LYS A 423 -6.93 -11.44 10.24
CA LYS A 423 -6.98 -9.98 10.37
C LYS A 423 -7.06 -9.40 8.97
N ALA A 424 -7.98 -8.47 8.78
CA ALA A 424 -8.01 -7.66 7.57
C ALA A 424 -6.97 -6.54 7.69
N VAL A 425 -6.18 -6.35 6.65
CA VAL A 425 -5.22 -5.26 6.53
C VAL A 425 -5.77 -4.26 5.54
N TRP A 426 -6.05 -3.06 6.00
CA TRP A 426 -6.74 -2.01 5.26
C TRP A 426 -5.76 -0.91 4.86
N ARG A 427 -5.99 -0.29 3.70
CA ARG A 427 -5.20 0.84 3.20
C ARG A 427 -6.01 2.13 3.25
N GLY A 428 -5.49 3.15 3.93
CA GLY A 428 -6.11 4.45 4.10
C GLY A 428 -5.88 5.42 2.95
N ASP A 429 -5.06 5.07 1.94
CA ASP A 429 -4.87 5.90 0.74
C ASP A 429 -5.97 5.73 -0.31
N VAL A 430 -6.90 4.80 -0.10
CA VAL A 430 -8.09 4.60 -0.93
C VAL A 430 -9.33 4.75 -0.06
N THR A 431 -10.15 5.76 -0.36
CA THR A 431 -11.40 6.02 0.35
C THR A 431 -12.60 5.79 -0.58
N ILE A 432 -13.63 5.15 -0.04
CA ILE A 432 -14.90 4.88 -0.70
C ILE A 432 -15.91 5.95 -0.26
N ASN A 433 -16.27 6.83 -1.19
CA ASN A 433 -17.07 8.04 -0.90
C ASN A 433 -18.52 7.76 -0.49
N ARG A 434 -19.01 6.51 -0.63
CA ARG A 434 -20.39 6.10 -0.32
C ARG A 434 -20.43 5.02 0.75
N TYR A 435 -19.82 5.31 1.89
CA TYR A 435 -19.74 4.38 3.02
C TYR A 435 -20.51 4.93 4.23
N ARG A 436 -21.14 4.02 4.99
CA ARG A 436 -21.80 4.31 6.27
C ARG A 436 -21.05 3.57 7.35
N HIS A 437 -20.64 4.27 8.41
CA HIS A 437 -20.00 3.60 9.55
C HIS A 437 -20.91 2.55 10.14
N THR A 438 -20.38 1.35 10.41
CA THR A 438 -21.14 0.24 10.97
C THR A 438 -20.66 -0.20 12.35
N LEU A 439 -21.59 -0.62 13.20
CA LEU A 439 -21.34 -1.29 14.47
C LEU A 439 -22.26 -2.51 14.61
N THR A 440 -21.92 -3.45 15.48
CA THR A 440 -22.67 -4.71 15.58
C THR A 440 -23.07 -5.05 17.00
N SER A 441 -24.24 -5.67 17.17
CA SER A 441 -24.70 -6.26 18.44
C SER A 441 -25.22 -7.67 18.19
N PHE A 442 -24.81 -8.65 19.00
CA PHE A 442 -25.15 -10.06 18.79
C PHE A 442 -25.93 -10.66 19.97
N THR A 443 -26.86 -11.56 19.69
CA THR A 443 -27.57 -12.35 20.70
C THR A 443 -28.04 -13.71 20.13
N GLY A 444 -28.31 -14.68 21.01
CA GLY A 444 -28.82 -16.00 20.67
C GLY A 444 -27.76 -17.12 20.58
N ALA A 445 -28.12 -18.20 19.88
CA ALA A 445 -27.35 -19.43 19.82
C ALA A 445 -26.09 -19.37 18.93
N LEU A 446 -25.13 -20.24 19.25
CA LEU A 446 -23.89 -20.43 18.48
C LEU A 446 -24.05 -21.40 17.30
N HIS A 447 -25.16 -22.13 17.20
CA HIS A 447 -25.37 -23.15 16.16
C HIS A 447 -26.56 -22.82 15.25
N GLY A 448 -26.47 -23.21 13.97
CA GLY A 448 -27.53 -23.01 12.98
C GLY A 448 -26.99 -22.84 11.56
N PHE A 449 -27.89 -22.77 10.57
CA PHE A 449 -27.56 -22.35 9.20
C PHE A 449 -27.33 -20.84 9.18
N VAL A 450 -26.22 -20.40 8.62
CA VAL A 450 -25.86 -18.98 8.59
C VAL A 450 -26.69 -18.22 7.57
N PHE A 451 -26.99 -16.96 7.86
CA PHE A 451 -27.51 -16.02 6.88
C PHE A 451 -26.86 -14.64 7.05
N ASN A 452 -26.82 -13.87 5.97
CA ASN A 452 -26.39 -12.49 5.98
C ASN A 452 -27.30 -11.70 5.02
N ASP A 453 -28.02 -10.72 5.55
CA ASP A 453 -28.96 -9.96 4.74
C ASP A 453 -28.28 -8.90 3.86
N LEU A 454 -26.98 -8.63 4.04
CA LEU A 454 -26.25 -7.61 3.26
C LEU A 454 -26.37 -7.83 1.74
N GLN A 455 -26.42 -9.08 1.27
CA GLN A 455 -26.63 -9.42 -0.14
C GLN A 455 -28.00 -8.99 -0.71
N HIS A 456 -28.97 -8.67 0.15
CA HIS A 456 -30.30 -8.22 -0.24
C HIS A 456 -30.41 -6.69 -0.30
N LEU A 457 -29.35 -5.96 0.05
CA LEU A 457 -29.27 -4.51 -0.05
C LEU A 457 -28.69 -4.17 -1.43
N ALA A 458 -29.52 -3.64 -2.35
CA ALA A 458 -29.04 -3.32 -3.70
C ALA A 458 -28.03 -2.16 -3.71
N ASP A 459 -28.11 -1.25 -2.73
CA ASP A 459 -27.05 -0.28 -2.38
C ASP A 459 -27.05 -0.08 -0.84
N PRO A 460 -26.04 -0.59 -0.10
CA PRO A 460 -25.96 -0.42 1.34
C PRO A 460 -25.89 1.04 1.82
N ALA A 461 -25.39 1.97 0.99
CA ALA A 461 -25.27 3.37 1.35
C ALA A 461 -26.64 4.07 1.45
N THR A 462 -27.61 3.63 0.66
CA THR A 462 -28.97 4.21 0.62
C THR A 462 -30.02 3.28 1.21
N SER A 463 -29.64 2.07 1.62
CA SER A 463 -30.60 1.06 2.07
C SER A 463 -31.21 1.36 3.44
N ARG A 464 -32.49 1.02 3.57
CA ARG A 464 -33.22 1.00 4.83
C ARG A 464 -34.20 -0.18 4.90
N ILE A 465 -34.53 -0.59 6.11
CA ILE A 465 -35.63 -1.52 6.38
C ILE A 465 -36.96 -0.76 6.18
N VAL A 466 -37.93 -1.38 5.49
CA VAL A 466 -39.29 -0.83 5.32
C VAL A 466 -40.35 -1.72 5.94
N GLU A 467 -40.07 -3.01 6.08
CA GLU A 467 -41.02 -3.95 6.63
C GLU A 467 -40.30 -5.12 7.29
N ILE A 468 -40.85 -5.56 8.42
CA ILE A 468 -40.48 -6.81 9.08
C ILE A 468 -41.75 -7.65 9.17
N THR A 469 -41.69 -8.87 8.65
CA THR A 469 -42.75 -9.85 8.84
C THR A 469 -42.23 -11.03 9.63
N ALA A 470 -43.07 -11.55 10.52
CA ALA A 470 -42.70 -12.68 11.36
C ALA A 470 -43.90 -13.57 11.64
N ARG A 471 -43.62 -14.84 11.88
CA ARG A 471 -44.59 -15.80 12.41
C ARG A 471 -44.11 -16.31 13.75
N ALA A 472 -45.05 -16.54 14.66
CA ALA A 472 -44.73 -16.95 16.01
C ALA A 472 -45.79 -17.90 16.59
N GLU A 473 -45.32 -19.00 17.17
CA GLU A 473 -46.11 -19.96 17.93
C GLU A 473 -45.25 -20.49 19.08
N GLY A 474 -45.31 -19.84 20.24
CA GLY A 474 -44.43 -20.13 21.39
C GLY A 474 -42.99 -19.62 21.23
N SER A 475 -42.44 -19.59 20.00
CA SER A 475 -41.14 -19.00 19.66
C SER A 475 -41.23 -18.15 18.38
N LEU A 476 -40.14 -17.44 18.04
CA LEU A 476 -40.02 -16.73 16.76
C LEU A 476 -39.76 -17.74 15.63
N ALA A 477 -40.84 -18.30 15.10
CA ALA A 477 -40.82 -19.38 14.11
C ALA A 477 -40.32 -18.91 12.73
N ASN A 478 -40.70 -17.70 12.31
CA ASN A 478 -40.26 -17.10 11.05
C ASN A 478 -39.87 -15.64 11.22
N LEU A 479 -38.89 -15.19 10.44
CA LEU A 479 -38.58 -13.77 10.26
C LEU A 479 -38.25 -13.50 8.79
N ARG A 480 -38.78 -12.40 8.26
CA ARG A 480 -38.37 -11.81 6.97
C ARG A 480 -38.23 -10.31 7.12
N THR A 481 -37.29 -9.76 6.38
CA THR A 481 -37.03 -8.33 6.32
C THR A 481 -37.17 -7.88 4.88
N THR A 482 -37.84 -6.76 4.67
CA THR A 482 -37.88 -6.09 3.38
C THR A 482 -37.06 -4.81 3.45
N TYR A 483 -36.13 -4.69 2.50
CA TYR A 483 -35.27 -3.53 2.31
C TYR A 483 -35.73 -2.73 1.10
N VAL A 484 -35.52 -1.41 1.16
CA VAL A 484 -35.48 -0.56 -0.03
C VAL A 484 -34.14 0.14 -0.10
N SER A 485 -33.65 0.36 -1.31
CA SER A 485 -32.41 1.09 -1.60
C SER A 485 -32.53 1.80 -2.95
N VAL A 486 -31.71 2.81 -3.18
CA VAL A 486 -31.61 3.49 -4.47
C VAL A 486 -30.37 2.99 -5.19
N SER A 487 -30.56 2.27 -6.29
CA SER A 487 -29.47 1.74 -7.12
C SER A 487 -29.68 2.17 -8.57
N GLY A 488 -28.65 2.75 -9.19
CA GLY A 488 -28.76 3.31 -10.55
C GLY A 488 -29.83 4.40 -10.71
N GLY A 489 -30.18 5.10 -9.62
CA GLY A 489 -31.25 6.11 -9.59
C GLY A 489 -32.67 5.55 -9.46
N ALA A 490 -32.86 4.23 -9.42
CA ALA A 490 -34.15 3.58 -9.23
C ALA A 490 -34.31 3.07 -7.78
N LEU A 491 -35.54 3.12 -7.26
CA LEU A 491 -35.89 2.50 -5.99
C LEU A 491 -36.02 0.97 -6.19
N VAL A 492 -35.16 0.21 -5.51
CA VAL A 492 -35.15 -1.25 -5.52
C VAL A 492 -35.70 -1.75 -4.19
N ARG A 493 -36.74 -2.59 -4.24
CA ARG A 493 -37.31 -3.28 -3.08
C ARG A 493 -36.91 -4.76 -3.11
N SER A 494 -36.43 -5.28 -1.98
CA SER A 494 -35.89 -6.64 -1.87
C SER A 494 -36.34 -7.28 -0.54
N GLU A 495 -36.98 -8.45 -0.61
CA GLU A 495 -37.38 -9.24 0.56
C GLU A 495 -36.41 -10.41 0.77
N THR A 496 -36.01 -10.65 2.02
CA THR A 496 -35.17 -11.79 2.39
C THR A 496 -35.96 -13.10 2.35
N PRO A 497 -35.31 -14.26 2.11
CA PRO A 497 -35.92 -15.57 2.33
C PRO A 497 -36.50 -15.73 3.74
N ALA A 498 -37.53 -16.57 3.87
CA ALA A 498 -38.13 -16.93 5.15
C ALA A 498 -37.10 -17.58 6.09
N ARG A 499 -36.81 -16.96 7.24
CA ARG A 499 -35.89 -17.53 8.25
C ARG A 499 -36.68 -18.37 9.25
N GLY A 500 -36.87 -19.66 8.94
CA GLY A 500 -37.48 -20.64 9.84
C GLY A 500 -38.70 -21.34 9.22
N THR A 501 -39.76 -21.57 10.00
CA THR A 501 -40.96 -22.34 9.60
C THR A 501 -42.19 -21.46 9.49
N ASP A 502 -43.24 -21.94 8.81
CA ASP A 502 -44.51 -21.19 8.66
C ASP A 502 -45.49 -21.38 9.84
N LEU A 503 -44.98 -21.74 11.02
CA LEU A 503 -45.79 -21.98 12.22
C LEU A 503 -46.30 -20.68 12.85
N GLY A 504 -47.57 -20.68 13.25
CA GLY A 504 -48.25 -19.53 13.85
C GLY A 504 -48.73 -18.43 12.88
N PRO A 505 -49.49 -17.46 13.41
CA PRO A 505 -50.03 -16.35 12.63
C PRO A 505 -48.92 -15.42 12.12
N LEU A 506 -49.07 -14.96 10.87
CA LEU A 506 -48.23 -13.92 10.29
C LEU A 506 -48.58 -12.56 10.89
N ARG A 507 -47.55 -11.83 11.30
CA ARG A 507 -47.64 -10.43 11.73
C ARG A 507 -46.65 -9.60 10.91
N SER A 508 -47.01 -8.35 10.65
CA SER A 508 -46.16 -7.40 9.93
C SER A 508 -46.00 -6.10 10.70
N MET A 509 -44.83 -5.48 10.51
CA MET A 509 -44.45 -4.16 10.97
C MET A 509 -43.98 -3.39 9.74
N VAL A 510 -44.73 -2.37 9.32
CA VAL A 510 -44.39 -1.51 8.17
C VAL A 510 -43.93 -0.17 8.70
N LEU A 511 -42.79 0.31 8.20
CA LEU A 511 -42.14 1.57 8.57
C LEU A 511 -42.48 2.68 7.57
N GLU A 512 -42.75 3.87 8.08
CA GLU A 512 -42.88 5.10 7.27
C GLU A 512 -41.51 5.54 6.68
N ASP A 513 -41.48 6.52 5.79
CA ASP A 513 -40.27 6.92 5.05
C ASP A 513 -39.15 7.48 5.93
N ASP A 514 -39.51 8.19 6.99
CA ASP A 514 -38.65 8.79 8.02
C ASP A 514 -38.67 8.01 9.34
N GLU A 515 -39.19 6.78 9.33
CA GLU A 515 -39.23 5.89 10.48
C GLU A 515 -38.10 4.86 10.42
N TYR A 516 -37.26 4.86 11.46
CA TYR A 516 -36.09 4.01 11.57
C TYR A 516 -36.09 3.26 12.90
N ILE A 517 -35.64 2.02 12.88
CA ILE A 517 -35.45 1.21 14.08
C ILE A 517 -34.20 1.73 14.82
N ILE A 518 -34.39 2.20 16.04
CA ILE A 518 -33.34 2.76 16.90
C ILE A 518 -33.07 1.90 18.13
N GLN A 519 -33.89 0.87 18.37
CA GLN A 519 -33.69 -0.04 19.48
C GLN A 519 -34.35 -1.40 19.17
N VAL A 520 -33.71 -2.47 19.64
CA VAL A 520 -34.26 -3.83 19.59
C VAL A 520 -34.18 -4.45 20.98
N ARG A 521 -35.26 -5.12 21.42
CA ARG A 521 -35.26 -5.92 22.66
C ARG A 521 -35.98 -7.23 22.45
N GLY A 522 -35.76 -8.19 23.32
CA GLY A 522 -36.40 -9.50 23.20
C GLY A 522 -35.89 -10.51 24.21
N SER A 523 -36.18 -11.78 23.93
CA SER A 523 -35.72 -12.89 24.77
C SER A 523 -35.44 -14.17 23.99
N HIS A 524 -34.54 -15.00 24.52
CA HIS A 524 -34.14 -16.29 23.95
C HIS A 524 -33.77 -17.30 25.05
N ASN A 525 -33.62 -18.58 24.71
CA ASN A 525 -33.22 -19.65 25.65
C ASN A 525 -31.84 -20.27 25.31
N HIS A 526 -30.94 -19.46 24.72
CA HIS A 526 -29.63 -19.87 24.17
C HIS A 526 -29.67 -20.86 23.00
N THR A 527 -30.85 -21.34 22.62
CA THR A 527 -31.06 -22.26 21.50
C THR A 527 -31.81 -21.57 20.37
N TRP A 528 -32.89 -20.85 20.71
CA TRP A 528 -33.64 -20.05 19.75
C TRP A 528 -34.26 -18.80 20.36
N MET A 529 -34.65 -17.90 19.48
CA MET A 529 -35.33 -16.65 19.79
C MET A 529 -36.79 -16.92 20.15
N HIS A 530 -37.20 -16.49 21.33
CA HIS A 530 -38.58 -16.56 21.78
C HIS A 530 -39.36 -15.31 21.42
N GLN A 531 -38.72 -14.14 21.58
CA GLN A 531 -39.34 -12.84 21.32
C GLN A 531 -38.35 -11.88 20.68
N ILE A 532 -38.85 -11.01 19.80
CA ILE A 532 -38.16 -9.83 19.34
C ILE A 532 -39.14 -8.67 19.17
N GLN A 533 -38.73 -7.49 19.61
CA GLN A 533 -39.47 -6.24 19.51
C GLN A 533 -38.57 -5.16 18.93
N PHE A 534 -39.12 -4.40 17.99
CA PHE A 534 -38.44 -3.29 17.35
C PHE A 534 -39.07 -1.98 17.79
N ILE A 535 -38.23 -1.04 18.19
CA ILE A 535 -38.61 0.29 18.66
C ILE A 535 -38.02 1.30 17.68
N THR A 536 -38.85 2.23 17.22
CA THR A 536 -38.48 3.23 16.22
C THR A 536 -38.33 4.61 16.85
N ASN A 537 -37.81 5.56 16.07
CA ASN A 537 -37.81 6.97 16.43
C ASN A 537 -39.21 7.59 16.54
N LYS A 538 -40.28 6.86 16.17
CA LYS A 538 -41.66 7.36 16.23
C LYS A 538 -42.54 6.61 17.23
N LYS A 539 -42.39 5.29 17.35
CA LYS A 539 -43.27 4.45 18.17
C LYS A 539 -42.63 3.11 18.55
N GLU A 540 -43.25 2.44 19.51
CA GLU A 540 -42.93 1.06 19.86
C GLU A 540 -43.90 0.11 19.13
N TYR A 541 -43.38 -0.84 18.37
CA TYR A 541 -44.22 -1.88 17.76
C TYR A 541 -44.44 -3.05 18.74
N PRO A 542 -45.56 -3.77 18.66
CA PRO A 542 -45.76 -4.99 19.47
C PRO A 542 -44.66 -6.03 19.20
N PRO A 543 -44.27 -6.82 20.22
CA PRO A 543 -43.30 -7.89 20.02
C PRO A 543 -43.83 -9.00 19.09
N PHE A 544 -42.93 -9.56 18.31
CA PHE A 544 -43.10 -10.86 17.66
C PHE A 544 -42.64 -11.95 18.62
N GLY A 545 -43.39 -13.04 18.75
CA GLY A 545 -43.03 -14.14 19.64
C GLY A 545 -43.74 -14.16 20.99
N SER A 546 -43.17 -14.89 21.96
CA SER A 546 -43.67 -14.98 23.33
C SER A 546 -42.58 -14.60 24.34
N ASP A 547 -42.97 -14.03 25.46
CA ASP A 547 -42.10 -13.59 26.55
C ASP A 547 -41.47 -14.74 27.38
N LYS A 548 -41.57 -15.99 26.91
CA LYS A 548 -41.13 -17.20 27.62
C LYS A 548 -39.63 -17.50 27.50
N GLY A 549 -38.83 -16.60 26.93
CA GLY A 549 -37.39 -16.78 26.84
C GLY A 549 -36.69 -16.53 28.18
N ASP A 550 -35.68 -17.35 28.49
CA ASP A 550 -34.97 -17.29 29.77
C ASP A 550 -33.98 -16.11 29.87
N VAL A 551 -33.48 -15.63 28.73
CA VAL A 551 -32.49 -14.56 28.65
C VAL A 551 -33.08 -13.38 27.90
N THR A 552 -33.16 -12.24 28.57
CA THR A 552 -33.59 -10.98 27.96
C THR A 552 -32.41 -10.20 27.41
N PHE A 553 -32.61 -9.51 26.29
CA PHE A 553 -31.63 -8.58 25.74
C PHE A 553 -32.29 -7.27 25.33
N GLU A 554 -31.53 -6.18 25.39
CA GLU A 554 -31.92 -4.85 24.92
C GLU A 554 -30.70 -4.16 24.31
N PHE A 555 -30.81 -3.77 23.04
CA PHE A 555 -29.79 -3.04 22.30
C PHE A 555 -30.37 -1.73 21.80
N LYS A 556 -29.81 -0.62 22.28
CA LYS A 556 -30.06 0.71 21.72
C LYS A 556 -29.06 0.94 20.59
N ALA A 557 -29.52 1.63 19.54
CA ALA A 557 -28.65 2.01 18.45
C ALA A 557 -27.46 2.81 19.01
N PRO A 558 -26.22 2.41 18.69
CA PRO A 558 -25.05 3.15 19.11
C PRO A 558 -24.96 4.49 18.39
N LYS A 559 -23.98 5.29 18.78
CA LYS A 559 -23.59 6.50 18.05
C LYS A 559 -22.21 6.29 17.44
N THR A 560 -21.93 6.98 16.34
CA THR A 560 -20.56 7.05 15.83
C THR A 560 -19.65 7.75 16.83
N ILE A 561 -18.33 7.67 16.61
CA ILE A 561 -17.36 8.38 17.46
C ILE A 561 -17.59 9.89 17.48
N ASP A 562 -18.11 10.44 16.38
CA ASP A 562 -18.48 11.86 16.24
C ASP A 562 -19.90 12.17 16.79
N GLY A 563 -20.55 11.21 17.42
CA GLY A 563 -21.85 11.37 18.07
C GLY A 563 -23.06 11.34 17.13
N LYS A 564 -22.90 10.95 15.86
CA LYS A 564 -24.02 10.81 14.93
C LYS A 564 -24.87 9.60 15.28
N ASP A 565 -26.19 9.74 15.12
CA ASP A 565 -27.14 8.68 15.41
C ASP A 565 -27.06 7.56 14.37
N MET A 566 -27.09 6.31 14.84
CA MET A 566 -27.17 5.12 14.00
C MET A 566 -28.58 4.52 14.04
N VAL A 567 -28.88 3.66 13.07
CA VAL A 567 -30.14 2.96 12.90
C VAL A 567 -29.87 1.51 12.54
N LEU A 568 -30.84 0.62 12.78
CA LEU A 568 -30.70 -0.78 12.35
C LEU A 568 -30.62 -0.81 10.82
N HIS A 569 -29.51 -1.30 10.29
CA HIS A 569 -29.21 -1.30 8.88
C HIS A 569 -29.63 -2.61 8.22
N TYR A 570 -29.09 -3.73 8.70
CA TYR A 570 -29.47 -5.07 8.27
C TYR A 570 -29.16 -6.10 9.37
N MET A 571 -29.51 -7.36 9.12
CA MET A 571 -29.30 -8.46 10.05
C MET A 571 -28.48 -9.58 9.41
N ALA A 572 -27.66 -10.23 10.22
CA ALA A 572 -27.05 -11.52 9.89
C ALA A 572 -27.32 -12.47 11.06
N GLY A 573 -27.10 -13.77 10.93
CA GLY A 573 -27.39 -14.66 12.04
C GLY A 573 -27.43 -16.13 11.69
N LYS A 574 -28.19 -16.88 12.49
CA LYS A 574 -28.36 -18.32 12.34
C LYS A 574 -29.84 -18.74 12.44
N VAL A 575 -30.21 -19.79 11.73
CA VAL A 575 -31.55 -20.39 11.73
C VAL A 575 -31.48 -21.92 11.81
N GLY A 576 -32.46 -22.58 12.43
CA GLY A 576 -32.51 -24.04 12.57
C GLY A 576 -33.93 -24.58 12.78
N GLY A 577 -34.85 -24.18 11.90
CA GLY A 577 -36.31 -24.41 12.04
C GLY A 577 -37.05 -23.25 12.70
N CYS A 578 -36.35 -22.46 13.50
CA CYS A 578 -36.74 -21.14 13.97
C CYS A 578 -35.48 -20.24 14.00
N VAL A 579 -35.64 -18.96 14.34
CA VAL A 579 -34.48 -18.06 14.41
C VAL A 579 -33.63 -18.41 15.64
N HIS A 580 -32.36 -18.74 15.42
CA HIS A 580 -31.44 -19.19 16.47
C HIS A 580 -30.64 -18.03 17.10
N SER A 581 -30.11 -17.16 16.24
CA SER A 581 -29.38 -15.96 16.66
C SER A 581 -29.44 -14.87 15.62
N ILE A 582 -29.23 -13.63 16.08
CA ILE A 582 -29.19 -12.44 15.23
C ILE A 582 -27.98 -11.57 15.64
N LEU A 583 -27.20 -11.19 14.64
CA LEU A 583 -26.31 -10.05 14.63
C LEU A 583 -27.05 -8.85 14.02
N PHE A 584 -27.32 -7.85 14.84
CA PHE A 584 -27.84 -6.56 14.40
C PHE A 584 -26.67 -5.72 13.91
N VAL A 585 -26.72 -5.29 12.65
CA VAL A 585 -25.75 -4.34 12.10
C VAL A 585 -26.39 -2.96 12.11
N TRP A 586 -25.81 -2.06 12.88
CA TRP A 586 -26.18 -0.66 12.99
C TRP A 586 -25.35 0.16 12.04
N ALA A 587 -25.93 1.15 11.37
CA ALA A 587 -25.19 2.09 10.54
C ALA A 587 -25.69 3.53 10.73
N GLU A 588 -24.92 4.54 10.34
CA GLU A 588 -25.42 5.93 10.17
C GLU A 588 -26.72 5.93 9.35
N LYS A 589 -27.54 6.99 9.41
CA LYS A 589 -28.76 7.06 8.59
C LYS A 589 -28.45 6.88 7.09
N PRO A 590 -29.39 6.33 6.29
CA PRO A 590 -29.19 6.18 4.85
C PRO A 590 -28.88 7.53 4.20
N LEU A 591 -27.95 7.53 3.24
CA LEU A 591 -27.62 8.74 2.48
C LEU A 591 -28.81 9.14 1.62
N GLN A 592 -29.09 10.44 1.52
CA GLN A 592 -30.16 10.91 0.64
C GLN A 592 -29.71 10.80 -0.82
N ALA A 593 -30.66 10.60 -1.73
CA ALA A 593 -30.36 10.52 -3.16
C ALA A 593 -29.73 11.81 -3.73
N THR A 594 -29.89 12.94 -3.04
CA THR A 594 -29.29 14.25 -3.38
C THR A 594 -27.90 14.45 -2.81
N ASP A 595 -27.44 13.59 -1.88
CA ASP A 595 -26.09 13.63 -1.32
C ASP A 595 -25.09 12.83 -2.20
N ALA A 596 -25.46 12.56 -3.46
CA ALA A 596 -24.78 11.69 -4.43
C ALA A 596 -24.01 12.45 -5.50
#